data_AF-A0A962EBF1-F1
#
_entry.id   AF-A0A962EBF1-F1
#
_cell.length_a   1.000
_cell.length_b   1.000
_cell.length_c   1.000
_cell.angle_alpha   90.00
_cell.angle_beta   90.00
_cell.angle_gamma   90.00
#
_symmetry.space_group_name_H-M   'P 1'
#
loop_
_entity.id
_entity.type
_entity.pdbx_description
1 polymer ?
#
loop_
_entity_poly.entity_id
_entity_poly.type
_entity_poly.pdbx_seq_one_letter_code
_entity_poly.pdbx_strand_id
1 'polypeptide(L)'
;MIAIIVCLGTLAYNLVTFSALASEPRIGSAIRNGFNGDALMAATYVLGGDLLRKIPGLETLGDDTARSVADPLEESIKAYPPSAVAVFFDRAQSTAHNRMLWAHRLQPWLILIAVLLWWRRQKPVHLRERLRA
;
A
#
# COMPACT_ATOMS: atom_id res chain seq x y z
N MET A 1 -15.72 14.14 2.23
CA MET A 1 -15.37 13.31 3.42
C MET A 1 -15.15 11.85 3.01
N ILE A 2 -16.11 11.22 2.33
CA ILE A 2 -16.02 9.82 1.85
C ILE A 2 -14.74 9.55 1.05
N ALA A 3 -14.38 10.39 0.08
CA ALA A 3 -13.16 10.21 -0.73
C ALA A 3 -11.86 10.18 0.10
N ILE A 4 -11.77 10.98 1.17
CA ILE A 4 -10.62 10.99 2.07
C ILE A 4 -10.59 9.71 2.89
N ILE A 5 -11.75 9.25 3.39
CA ILE A 5 -11.87 7.99 4.14
C ILE A 5 -11.46 6.81 3.25
N VAL A 6 -11.94 6.76 2.01
CA VAL A 6 -11.54 5.71 1.04
C VAL A 6 -10.04 5.78 0.77
N CYS A 7 -9.48 6.97 0.52
CA CYS A 7 -8.04 7.15 0.30
C CYS A 7 -7.20 6.65 1.49
N LEU A 8 -7.61 6.96 2.72
CA LEU A 8 -6.92 6.52 3.94
C LEU A 8 -7.09 5.02 4.17
N GLY A 9 -8.27 4.46 3.89
CA GLY A 9 -8.52 3.03 3.99
C GLY A 9 -7.68 2.22 3.00
N THR A 10 -7.61 2.67 1.74
CA THR A 10 -6.75 2.02 0.72
C THR A 10 -5.26 2.18 1.06
N LEU A 11 -4.86 3.33 1.60
CA LEU A 11 -3.49 3.54 2.08
C LEU A 11 -3.16 2.55 3.20
N ALA A 12 -4.00 2.45 4.23
CA ALA A 12 -3.80 1.53 5.35
C ALA A 12 -3.74 0.07 4.87
N TYR A 13 -4.63 -0.32 3.96
CA TYR A 13 -4.59 -1.64 3.34
C TYR A 13 -3.27 -1.92 2.61
N ASN A 14 -2.78 -0.98 1.80
CA ASN A 14 -1.49 -1.11 1.11
C ASN A 14 -0.32 -1.20 2.11
N LEU A 15 -0.30 -0.37 3.16
CA LEU A 15 0.75 -0.41 4.20
C LEU A 15 0.83 -1.79 4.86
N VAL A 16 -0.33 -2.29 5.30
CA VAL A 16 -0.44 -3.57 5.99
C VAL A 16 -0.06 -4.72 5.06
N THR A 17 -0.65 -4.79 3.87
CA THR A 17 -0.46 -5.94 2.97
C THR A 17 0.94 -6.01 2.35
N PHE A 18 1.55 -4.87 1.97
CA PHE A 18 2.90 -4.85 1.42
C PHE A 18 3.97 -5.13 2.48
N SER A 19 3.82 -4.60 3.70
CA SER A 19 4.71 -4.96 4.82
C SER A 19 4.54 -6.43 5.20
N ALA A 20 3.30 -6.95 5.28
CA ALA A 20 3.02 -8.39 5.43
C ALA A 20 3.77 -9.25 4.42
N LEU A 21 3.65 -8.91 3.14
CA LEU A 21 4.34 -9.63 2.07
C LEU A 21 5.87 -9.54 2.18
N ALA A 22 6.41 -8.38 2.54
CA ALA A 22 7.85 -8.19 2.70
C ALA A 22 8.43 -8.88 3.96
N SER A 23 7.59 -9.25 4.91
CA SER A 23 7.96 -10.03 6.10
C SER A 23 7.71 -11.54 5.95
N GLU A 24 7.11 -11.97 4.83
CA GLU A 24 6.81 -13.39 4.59
C GLU A 24 8.12 -14.20 4.49
N PRO A 25 8.31 -15.28 5.29
CA PRO A 25 9.59 -16.00 5.35
C PRO A 25 10.07 -16.60 4.03
N ARG A 26 9.14 -16.89 3.11
CA ARG A 26 9.41 -17.65 1.88
C ARG A 26 9.98 -16.81 0.75
N ILE A 27 9.51 -15.56 0.63
CA ILE A 27 9.83 -14.66 -0.49
C ILE A 27 10.12 -13.21 -0.06
N GLY A 28 9.92 -12.87 1.21
CA GLY A 28 9.92 -11.49 1.70
C GLY A 28 11.23 -10.75 1.49
N SER A 29 12.38 -11.44 1.61
CA SER A 29 13.69 -10.82 1.35
C SER A 29 13.88 -10.45 -0.12
N ALA A 30 13.50 -11.33 -1.05
CA ALA A 30 13.57 -11.07 -2.48
C ALA A 30 12.62 -9.93 -2.88
N ILE A 31 11.39 -9.94 -2.35
CA ILE A 31 10.39 -8.89 -2.56
C ILE A 31 10.89 -7.55 -2.01
N ARG A 32 11.39 -7.50 -0.77
CA ARG A 32 11.87 -6.28 -0.12
C ARG A 32 13.06 -5.67 -0.88
N ASN A 33 14.03 -6.48 -1.26
CA ASN A 33 15.17 -6.03 -2.05
C ASN A 33 14.73 -5.51 -3.42
N GLY A 34 13.83 -6.24 -4.07
CA GLY A 34 13.24 -5.82 -5.33
C GLY A 34 12.52 -4.47 -5.22
N PHE A 35 11.62 -4.30 -4.25
CA PHE A 35 10.88 -3.06 -4.08
C PHE A 35 11.79 -1.85 -3.84
N ASN A 36 12.87 -2.03 -3.06
CA ASN A 36 13.84 -0.98 -2.83
C ASN A 36 14.61 -0.56 -4.09
N GLY A 37 14.78 -1.47 -5.06
CA GLY A 37 15.45 -1.18 -6.33
C GLY A 37 14.51 -0.58 -7.39
N ASP A 38 13.33 -1.18 -7.57
CA ASP A 38 12.52 -0.97 -8.78
C ASP A 38 11.12 -0.39 -8.52
N ALA A 39 10.64 -0.38 -7.26
CA ALA A 39 9.26 0.01 -6.95
C ALA A 39 9.16 0.91 -5.70
N LEU A 40 9.59 2.16 -5.83
CA LEU A 40 9.66 3.14 -4.73
C LEU A 40 8.34 3.30 -3.94
N MET A 41 7.20 3.27 -4.62
CA MET A 41 5.90 3.41 -3.96
C MET A 41 5.59 2.19 -3.07
N ALA A 42 5.89 0.97 -3.56
CA ALA A 42 5.76 -0.25 -2.77
C ALA A 42 6.74 -0.28 -1.60
N ALA A 43 7.99 0.15 -1.81
CA ALA A 43 8.98 0.30 -0.74
C ALA A 43 8.49 1.27 0.36
N THR A 44 7.87 2.39 -0.04
CA THR A 44 7.26 3.33 0.91
C THR A 44 6.16 2.67 1.72
N TYR A 45 5.35 1.81 1.09
CA TYR A 45 4.32 1.07 1.83
C TYR A 45 4.90 0.08 2.83
N VAL A 46 5.96 -0.64 2.45
CA VAL A 46 6.68 -1.54 3.35
C VAL A 46 7.22 -0.78 4.56
N LEU A 47 7.87 0.36 4.35
CA LEU A 47 8.41 1.17 5.45
C LEU A 47 7.32 1.65 6.41
N GLY A 48 6.22 2.20 5.89
CA GLY A 48 5.13 2.67 6.74
C GLY A 48 4.39 1.52 7.43
N GLY A 49 4.22 0.38 6.76
CA GLY A 49 3.64 -0.83 7.34
C GLY A 49 4.51 -1.44 8.43
N ASP A 50 5.83 -1.48 8.25
CA ASP A 50 6.78 -1.95 9.26
C ASP A 50 6.68 -1.13 10.55
N LEU A 51 6.41 0.18 10.44
CA LEU A 51 6.14 1.03 11.61
C LEU A 51 4.81 0.66 12.29
N LEU A 52 3.76 0.38 11.51
CA LEU A 52 2.47 -0.05 12.07
C LEU A 52 2.59 -1.38 12.82
N ARG A 53 3.37 -2.32 12.30
CA ARG A 53 3.57 -3.64 12.90
C ARG A 53 4.39 -3.63 14.19
N LYS A 54 5.01 -2.49 14.54
CA LYS A 54 5.63 -2.30 15.87
C LYS A 54 4.60 -1.96 16.94
N ILE A 55 3.37 -1.62 16.56
CA ILE A 55 2.29 -1.31 17.50
C ILE A 55 1.67 -2.63 17.98
N PRO A 56 1.57 -2.86 19.29
CA PRO A 56 0.94 -4.04 19.84
C PRO A 56 -0.49 -4.23 19.32
N GLY A 57 -0.81 -5.44 18.85
CA GLY A 57 -2.10 -5.79 18.26
C GLY A 57 -2.22 -5.56 16.75
N LEU A 58 -1.21 -4.97 16.10
CA LEU A 58 -1.14 -4.82 14.64
C LEU A 58 -0.04 -5.68 13.99
N GLU A 59 0.67 -6.50 14.77
CA GLU A 59 1.88 -7.19 14.31
C GLU A 59 1.59 -8.20 13.19
N THR A 60 0.43 -8.85 13.24
CA THR A 60 0.04 -9.93 12.32
C THR A 60 -0.96 -9.49 11.26
N LEU A 61 -1.31 -8.20 11.23
CA LEU A 61 -2.25 -7.70 10.25
C LEU A 61 -1.71 -7.93 8.83
N GLY A 62 -2.56 -8.51 7.98
CA GLY A 62 -2.23 -8.79 6.59
C GLY A 62 -1.48 -10.10 6.35
N ASP A 63 -1.08 -10.85 7.39
CA ASP A 63 -0.30 -12.09 7.22
C ASP A 63 -1.03 -13.14 6.39
N ASP A 64 -2.33 -13.34 6.62
CA ASP A 64 -3.11 -14.29 5.83
C ASP A 64 -3.23 -13.84 4.36
N THR A 65 -3.30 -12.53 4.12
CA THR A 65 -3.26 -11.98 2.76
C THR A 65 -1.89 -12.21 2.13
N ALA A 66 -0.81 -11.92 2.85
CA ALA A 66 0.55 -12.12 2.38
C ALA A 66 0.82 -13.58 2.03
N ARG A 67 0.43 -14.53 2.88
CA ARG A 67 0.55 -15.97 2.58
C ARG A 67 -0.21 -16.35 1.32
N SER A 68 -1.47 -15.91 1.19
CA SER A 68 -2.29 -16.21 0.00
C SER A 68 -1.77 -15.58 -1.30
N VAL A 69 -0.94 -14.55 -1.19
CA VAL A 69 -0.25 -13.93 -2.34
C VAL A 69 1.08 -14.61 -2.60
N ALA A 70 1.80 -15.02 -1.55
CA ALA A 70 3.08 -15.69 -1.65
C ALA A 70 2.96 -17.10 -2.23
N ASP A 71 1.93 -17.86 -1.88
CA ASP A 71 1.73 -19.25 -2.30
C ASP A 71 1.91 -19.47 -3.82
N PRO A 72 1.21 -18.73 -4.72
CA PRO A 72 1.40 -18.91 -6.16
C PRO A 72 2.72 -18.31 -6.69
N LEU A 73 3.29 -17.32 -5.99
CA LEU A 73 4.47 -16.60 -6.45
C LEU A 73 5.79 -17.28 -6.05
N GLU A 74 5.75 -18.14 -5.03
CA GLU A 74 6.92 -18.72 -4.39
C GLU A 74 7.84 -19.43 -5.38
N GLU A 75 7.30 -20.29 -6.24
CA GLU A 75 8.08 -21.05 -7.21
C GLU A 75 8.78 -20.13 -8.22
N SER A 76 8.05 -19.13 -8.74
CA SER A 76 8.58 -18.19 -9.73
C SER A 76 9.65 -17.27 -9.14
N ILE A 77 9.42 -16.76 -7.92
CA ILE A 77 10.38 -15.89 -7.23
C ILE A 77 11.63 -16.67 -6.81
N LYS A 78 11.48 -17.91 -6.35
CA LYS A 78 12.63 -18.76 -5.99
C LYS A 78 13.46 -19.15 -7.21
N ALA A 79 12.82 -19.37 -8.37
CA ALA A 79 13.53 -19.68 -9.61
C ALA A 79 14.43 -18.52 -10.06
N TYR A 80 13.98 -17.26 -9.92
CA TYR A 80 14.80 -16.10 -10.24
C TYR A 80 14.51 -14.87 -9.34
N PRO A 81 15.13 -14.81 -8.14
CA PRO A 81 14.88 -13.77 -7.15
C PRO A 81 15.09 -12.31 -7.63
N PRO A 82 16.06 -12.00 -8.52
CA PRO A 82 16.23 -10.64 -9.05
C PRO A 82 14.99 -10.13 -9.80
N SER A 83 14.15 -11.03 -10.34
CA SER A 83 12.92 -10.65 -11.03
C SER A 83 11.68 -10.56 -10.14
N ALA A 84 11.82 -10.67 -8.82
CA ALA A 84 10.67 -10.76 -7.90
C ALA A 84 9.64 -9.63 -8.09
N VAL A 85 10.10 -8.40 -8.38
CA VAL A 85 9.21 -7.26 -8.66
C VAL A 85 8.47 -7.44 -9.97
N ALA A 86 9.17 -7.81 -11.04
CA ALA A 86 8.56 -8.05 -12.33
C ALA A 86 7.51 -9.17 -12.25
N VAL A 87 7.86 -10.27 -11.58
CA VAL A 87 6.96 -11.41 -11.34
C VAL A 87 5.73 -10.99 -10.51
N PHE A 88 5.93 -10.16 -9.49
CA PHE A 88 4.83 -9.65 -8.67
C PHE A 88 3.89 -8.73 -9.47
N PHE A 89 4.42 -7.79 -10.26
CA PHE A 89 3.59 -6.79 -10.96
C PHE A 89 3.09 -7.22 -12.36
N ASP A 90 3.55 -8.35 -12.91
CA ASP A 90 3.16 -8.83 -14.24
C ASP A 90 1.68 -9.19 -14.33
N ARG A 91 1.28 -10.32 -13.72
CA ARG A 91 -0.11 -10.81 -13.75
C ARG A 91 -0.56 -11.29 -12.37
N ALA A 92 -1.80 -10.96 -12.03
CA ALA A 92 -2.40 -11.44 -10.80
C ALA A 92 -2.57 -12.97 -10.85
N GLN A 93 -1.98 -13.67 -9.88
CA GLN A 93 -2.04 -15.13 -9.80
C GLN A 93 -3.06 -15.64 -8.77
N SER A 94 -3.60 -14.75 -7.93
CA SER A 94 -4.69 -15.05 -6.99
C SER A 94 -5.61 -13.85 -6.82
N THR A 95 -6.80 -14.07 -6.28
CA THR A 95 -7.75 -12.99 -5.98
C THR A 95 -7.17 -11.99 -4.97
N ALA A 96 -6.44 -12.47 -3.97
CA ALA A 96 -5.76 -11.61 -2.99
C ALA A 96 -4.67 -10.76 -3.67
N HIS A 97 -3.90 -11.38 -4.57
CA HIS A 97 -2.87 -10.69 -5.32
C HIS A 97 -3.49 -9.61 -6.23
N ASN A 98 -4.57 -9.95 -6.93
CA ASN A 98 -5.31 -8.99 -7.75
C ASN A 98 -5.80 -7.78 -6.92
N ARG A 99 -6.32 -8.01 -5.71
CA ARG A 99 -6.75 -6.93 -4.81
C ARG A 99 -5.58 -6.03 -4.39
N MET A 100 -4.42 -6.58 -4.06
CA MET A 100 -3.22 -5.79 -3.77
C MET A 100 -2.79 -4.93 -4.97
N LEU A 101 -2.75 -5.50 -6.18
CA LEU A 101 -2.38 -4.77 -7.40
C LEU A 101 -3.38 -3.65 -7.71
N TRP A 102 -4.68 -3.91 -7.55
CA TRP A 102 -5.71 -2.89 -7.72
C TRP A 102 -5.62 -1.77 -6.69
N ALA A 103 -5.45 -2.10 -5.40
CA ALA A 103 -5.28 -1.11 -4.35
C ALA A 103 -4.04 -0.24 -4.57
N HIS A 104 -2.93 -0.84 -5.01
CA HIS A 104 -1.72 -0.13 -5.41
C HIS A 104 -1.98 0.82 -6.59
N ARG A 105 -2.61 0.31 -7.65
CA ARG A 105 -2.89 1.08 -8.88
C ARG A 105 -3.88 2.23 -8.67
N LEU A 106 -4.85 2.07 -7.78
CA LEU A 106 -5.85 3.10 -7.47
C LEU A 106 -5.33 4.19 -6.54
N GLN A 107 -4.33 3.90 -5.69
CA GLN A 107 -3.81 4.84 -4.71
C GLN A 107 -3.43 6.22 -5.28
N PRO A 108 -2.64 6.35 -6.37
CA PRO A 108 -2.26 7.67 -6.88
C PRO A 108 -3.48 8.49 -7.31
N TRP A 109 -4.49 7.85 -7.91
CA TRP A 109 -5.72 8.51 -8.32
C TRP A 109 -6.55 8.99 -7.12
N LEU A 110 -6.66 8.17 -6.07
CA LEU A 110 -7.35 8.55 -4.84
C LEU A 110 -6.68 9.74 -4.15
N ILE A 111 -5.34 9.77 -4.13
CA ILE A 111 -4.57 10.90 -3.59
C ILE A 111 -4.87 12.17 -4.39
N LEU A 112 -4.83 12.11 -5.73
CA LEU A 112 -5.13 13.27 -6.58
C LEU A 112 -6.55 13.79 -6.36
N ILE A 113 -7.55 12.90 -6.32
CA ILE A 113 -8.95 13.28 -6.05
C ILE A 113 -9.08 13.91 -4.66
N ALA A 114 -8.45 13.33 -3.64
CA ALA A 114 -8.48 13.85 -2.28
C ALA A 114 -7.87 15.27 -2.22
N VAL A 115 -6.73 15.50 -2.88
CA VAL A 115 -6.08 16.82 -2.96
C VAL A 115 -6.95 17.83 -3.69
N LEU A 116 -7.55 17.46 -4.82
CA LEU A 116 -8.45 18.34 -5.58
C LEU A 116 -9.69 18.73 -4.76
N LEU A 117 -10.32 17.77 -4.09
CA LEU A 117 -11.48 18.04 -3.23
C LEU A 117 -11.09 18.87 -2.01
N TRP A 118 -9.90 18.67 -1.45
CA TRP A 118 -9.38 19.48 -0.37
C TRP A 118 -9.15 20.93 -0.82
N TRP A 119 -8.56 21.12 -2.01
CA TRP A 119 -8.30 22.46 -2.54
C TRP A 119 -9.60 23.21 -2.88
N ARG A 120 -10.62 22.52 -3.40
CA ARG A 120 -11.94 23.11 -3.66
C ARG A 120 -12.77 23.38 -2.41
N ARG A 121 -12.31 22.95 -1.22
CA ARG A 121 -13.02 23.20 0.04
C ARG A 121 -13.07 24.71 0.28
N GLN A 122 -14.26 25.31 0.21
CA GLN A 122 -14.47 26.71 0.52
C GLN A 122 -13.98 27.00 1.94
N LYS A 123 -12.98 27.87 2.08
CA LYS A 123 -12.47 28.31 3.38
C LYS A 123 -13.61 29.05 4.09
N PRO A 124 -13.96 28.70 5.34
CA PRO A 124 -15.12 29.29 6.02
C PRO A 124 -14.95 30.81 6.11
N VAL A 125 -15.95 31.53 5.59
CA VAL A 125 -15.97 33.01 5.44
C VAL A 125 -16.12 33.72 6.79
N HIS A 126 -16.47 32.99 7.87
CA HIS A 126 -16.68 33.52 9.22
C HIS A 126 -15.43 34.16 9.88
N LEU A 127 -14.26 34.10 9.25
CA LEU A 127 -13.05 34.84 9.69
C LEU A 127 -12.89 36.22 9.06
N ARG A 128 -13.69 36.60 8.05
CA ARG A 128 -13.61 37.93 7.43
C ARG A 128 -14.37 39.03 8.17
N GLU A 129 -15.34 38.68 9.01
CA GLU A 129 -16.10 39.68 9.79
C GLU A 129 -15.35 40.17 11.04
N ARG A 130 -14.50 39.33 11.66
CA ARG A 130 -13.67 39.73 12.82
C ARG A 130 -12.44 40.59 12.49
N LEU A 131 -12.10 40.76 11.21
CA LEU A 131 -11.02 41.66 10.77
C LEU A 131 -11.56 43.01 10.25
N ARG A 132 -12.89 43.22 10.32
CA ARG A 132 -13.56 44.47 9.95
C ARG A 132 -14.30 45.13 11.13
N ALA A 133 -14.29 44.50 12.30
CA ALA A 133 -14.76 45.07 13.57
C ALA A 133 -13.52 45.40 14.42
#